data_AF-A0A5R9FCZ2-F1
#
_entry.id   AF-A0A5R9FCZ2-F1
#
_cell.length_a   1.000
_cell.length_b   1.000
_cell.length_c   1.000
_cell.angle_alpha   90.00
_cell.angle_beta   90.00
_cell.angle_gamma   90.00
#
_symmetry.space_group_name_H-M   'P 1'
#
loop_
_entity.id
_entity.type
_entity.pdbx_description
1 polymer ?
#
loop_
_entity_poly.entity_id
_entity_poly.type
_entity_poly.pdbx_seq_one_letter_code
_entity_poly.pdbx_strand_id
1 'polypeptide(L)'
;MESTVWLTKSNAADFIGKAVLFTTASKGDYAGILIKVNTETRILKCTVKITRVLKYPNLIAYNNSIQDIFPHENQEEIELWGTKLKPVDATLEDYDYSLKQALKEEIERLVVLIEKNDSFLTNNHAILDELSIRYSGLDNEVQFKNKPIRQSI
;
A
#
# COMPACT_ATOMS: atom_id res chain seq x y z
N MET A 1 -18.52 14.55 13.15
CA MET A 1 -17.91 13.55 14.04
C MET A 1 -17.99 12.21 13.33
N GLU A 2 -16.95 11.81 12.60
CA GLU A 2 -16.89 10.46 12.04
C GLU A 2 -16.57 9.49 13.17
N SER A 3 -17.49 8.59 13.46
CA SER A 3 -17.30 7.54 14.46
C SER A 3 -16.25 6.57 13.93
N THR A 4 -15.04 6.63 14.48
CA THR A 4 -13.89 5.79 14.10
C THR A 4 -14.04 4.37 14.66
N VAL A 5 -15.02 3.61 14.16
CA VAL A 5 -15.26 2.24 14.61
C VAL A 5 -14.33 1.29 13.86
N TRP A 6 -13.44 0.62 14.59
CA TRP A 6 -12.66 -0.49 14.05
C TRP A 6 -13.55 -1.69 13.78
N LEU A 7 -13.22 -2.48 12.75
CA LEU A 7 -13.90 -3.74 12.51
C LEU A 7 -13.66 -4.72 13.65
N THR A 8 -14.74 -5.31 14.13
CA THR A 8 -14.79 -6.37 15.15
C THR A 8 -15.51 -7.58 14.57
N LYS A 9 -15.46 -8.72 15.27
CA LYS A 9 -16.20 -9.91 14.83
C LYS A 9 -17.72 -9.68 14.69
N SER A 10 -18.28 -8.74 15.45
CA SER A 10 -19.73 -8.51 15.46
C SER A 10 -20.21 -7.61 14.32
N ASN A 11 -19.34 -6.82 13.70
CA ASN A 11 -19.73 -5.90 12.63
C ASN A 11 -19.01 -6.15 11.30
N ALA A 12 -17.90 -6.90 11.27
CA ALA A 12 -17.05 -7.01 10.07
C ALA A 12 -17.77 -7.55 8.83
N ALA A 13 -18.74 -8.46 9.01
CA ALA A 13 -19.53 -8.99 7.90
C ALA A 13 -20.33 -7.92 7.16
N ASP A 14 -20.79 -6.87 7.85
CA ASP A 14 -21.60 -5.77 7.28
C ASP A 14 -20.77 -4.81 6.42
N PHE A 15 -19.45 -5.00 6.40
CA PHE A 15 -18.50 -4.20 5.63
C PHE A 15 -17.89 -4.95 4.45
N ILE A 16 -18.31 -6.19 4.18
CA ILE A 16 -17.93 -6.88 2.94
C ILE A 16 -18.40 -6.05 1.74
N GLY A 17 -17.51 -5.84 0.78
CA GLY A 17 -17.70 -4.96 -0.38
C GLY A 17 -17.40 -3.48 -0.12
N LYS A 18 -17.11 -3.08 1.12
CA LYS A 18 -16.83 -1.68 1.48
C LYS A 18 -15.34 -1.39 1.56
N ALA A 19 -15.01 -0.11 1.39
CA ALA A 19 -13.65 0.39 1.50
C ALA A 19 -13.19 0.39 2.95
N VAL A 20 -11.93 -0.02 3.16
CA VAL A 20 -11.29 -0.16 4.45
C VAL A 20 -9.85 0.32 4.37
N LEU A 21 -9.39 0.97 5.45
CA LEU A 21 -7.99 1.33 5.69
C LEU A 21 -7.35 0.34 6.65
N PHE A 22 -6.08 0.06 6.42
CA PHE A 22 -5.27 -0.77 7.31
C PHE A 22 -3.78 -0.44 7.21
N THR A 23 -3.07 -0.78 8.27
CA THR A 23 -1.61 -0.67 8.35
C THR A 23 -1.00 -2.08 8.46
N THR A 24 -0.01 -2.37 7.63
CA THR A 24 0.70 -3.65 7.64
C THR A 24 1.75 -3.71 8.76
N ALA A 25 2.29 -4.91 9.03
CA ALA A 25 3.37 -5.08 10.00
C ALA A 25 4.65 -4.29 9.64
N SER A 26 4.88 -4.07 8.34
CA SER A 26 5.98 -3.27 7.79
C SER A 26 5.71 -1.75 7.81
N LYS A 27 4.65 -1.31 8.50
CA LYS A 27 4.22 0.09 8.66
C LYS A 27 3.88 0.81 7.35
N GLY A 28 3.46 0.07 6.32
CA GLY A 28 2.80 0.65 5.16
C GLY A 28 1.31 0.85 5.44
N ASP A 29 0.74 1.94 4.93
CA ASP A 29 -0.68 2.25 5.06
C ASP A 29 -1.38 2.09 3.71
N TYR A 30 -2.52 1.41 3.73
CA TYR A 30 -3.21 0.98 2.51
C TYR A 30 -4.72 1.19 2.64
N ALA A 31 -5.37 1.33 1.48
CA ALA A 31 -6.81 1.22 1.36
C ALA A 31 -7.18 0.10 0.39
N GLY A 32 -8.27 -0.60 0.70
CA GLY A 32 -8.75 -1.70 -0.11
C GLY A 32 -10.23 -1.95 0.09
N ILE A 33 -10.75 -2.92 -0.65
CA ILE A 33 -12.12 -3.42 -0.48
C ILE A 33 -12.07 -4.67 0.38
N LEU A 34 -12.82 -4.70 1.46
CA LEU A 34 -12.99 -5.92 2.26
C LEU A 34 -13.79 -6.94 1.44
N ILE A 35 -13.18 -8.07 1.08
CA ILE A 35 -13.83 -9.07 0.22
C ILE A 35 -14.25 -10.33 0.99
N LYS A 36 -13.62 -10.62 2.12
CA LYS A 36 -13.91 -11.80 2.93
C LYS A 36 -13.70 -11.52 4.40
N VAL A 37 -14.55 -12.12 5.23
CA VAL A 37 -14.43 -12.11 6.69
C VAL A 37 -14.61 -13.53 7.20
N ASN A 38 -13.74 -13.96 8.10
CA ASN A 38 -13.87 -15.20 8.87
C ASN A 38 -13.86 -14.86 10.37
N THR A 39 -15.00 -15.13 11.01
CA THR A 39 -15.23 -14.89 12.44
C THR A 39 -15.14 -16.16 13.29
N GLU A 40 -15.09 -17.33 12.66
CA GLU A 40 -15.03 -18.65 13.30
C GLU A 40 -13.69 -18.88 14.01
N THR A 41 -12.63 -18.28 13.50
CA THR A 41 -11.31 -18.30 14.15
C THR A 41 -11.29 -17.45 15.41
N ARG A 42 -10.47 -17.82 16.42
CA ARG A 42 -10.33 -17.06 17.67
C ARG A 42 -10.06 -15.57 17.43
N ILE A 43 -9.22 -15.26 16.43
CA ILE A 43 -8.90 -13.92 15.97
C ILE A 43 -9.70 -13.64 14.69
N LEU A 44 -10.26 -12.43 14.55
CA LEU A 44 -10.92 -12.01 13.31
C LEU A 44 -9.93 -12.10 12.14
N LYS A 45 -10.31 -12.78 11.06
CA LYS A 45 -9.54 -12.80 9.82
C LYS A 45 -10.33 -12.10 8.73
N CYS A 46 -9.66 -11.24 7.99
CA CYS A 46 -10.25 -10.47 6.90
C CYS A 46 -9.35 -10.58 5.68
N THR A 47 -9.94 -10.74 4.50
CA THR A 47 -9.22 -10.63 3.24
C THR A 47 -9.61 -9.31 2.58
N VAL A 48 -8.63 -8.52 2.20
CA VAL A 48 -8.82 -7.20 1.60
C VAL A 48 -8.14 -7.16 0.25
N LYS A 49 -8.89 -6.76 -0.79
CA LYS A 49 -8.33 -6.47 -2.10
C LYS A 49 -7.75 -5.07 -2.09
N ILE A 50 -6.44 -4.92 -2.23
CA ILE A 50 -5.78 -3.61 -2.19
C ILE A 50 -6.15 -2.80 -3.44
N THR A 51 -6.50 -1.55 -3.21
CA THR A 51 -6.89 -0.60 -4.27
C THR A 51 -6.10 0.69 -4.22
N ARG A 52 -5.47 1.02 -3.08
CA ARG A 52 -4.70 2.24 -2.91
C ARG A 52 -3.54 2.03 -1.93
N VAL A 53 -2.42 2.64 -2.23
CA VAL A 53 -1.27 2.78 -1.31
C VAL A 53 -1.26 4.21 -0.78
N LEU A 54 -1.36 4.36 0.55
CA LEU A 54 -1.32 5.66 1.22
C LEU A 54 0.08 5.99 1.73
N LYS A 55 0.79 4.96 2.18
CA LYS A 55 2.15 5.12 2.69
C LYS A 55 2.97 3.89 2.36
N TYR A 56 4.13 4.12 1.75
CA TYR A 56 5.04 3.05 1.43
C TYR A 56 5.68 2.47 2.70
N PRO A 57 5.87 1.14 2.79
CA PRO A 57 6.50 0.50 3.94
C PRO A 57 7.90 1.03 4.22
N ASN A 58 8.29 1.07 5.51
CA ASN A 58 9.60 1.56 5.92
C ASN A 58 10.67 0.47 5.70
N LEU A 59 11.30 0.47 4.54
CA LEU A 59 12.26 -0.56 4.14
C LEU A 59 13.51 -0.62 5.04
N ILE A 60 14.01 0.56 5.46
CA ILE A 60 15.22 0.68 6.31
C ILE A 60 14.99 0.00 7.66
N ALA A 61 13.85 0.26 8.30
CA ALA A 61 13.60 -0.22 9.67
C ALA A 61 13.45 -1.75 9.75
N TYR A 62 13.14 -2.40 8.64
CA TYR A 62 12.90 -3.84 8.59
C TYR A 62 13.96 -4.62 7.82
N ASN A 63 14.98 -3.96 7.26
CA ASN A 63 16.04 -4.57 6.43
C ASN A 63 15.48 -5.58 5.40
N ASN A 64 14.30 -5.27 4.89
CA ASN A 64 13.57 -6.14 3.99
C ASN A 64 13.96 -5.80 2.55
N SER A 65 14.06 -6.81 1.69
CA SER A 65 14.10 -6.59 0.25
C SER A 65 12.79 -5.96 -0.21
N ILE A 66 12.83 -5.12 -1.24
CA ILE A 66 11.61 -4.60 -1.90
C ILE A 66 10.73 -5.75 -2.40
N GLN A 67 11.36 -6.88 -2.76
CA GLN A 67 10.67 -8.10 -3.17
C GLN A 67 9.92 -8.79 -2.02
N ASP A 68 10.36 -8.64 -0.77
CA ASP A 68 9.71 -9.27 0.40
C ASP A 68 8.51 -8.47 0.93
N ILE A 69 8.41 -7.20 0.53
CA ILE A 69 7.41 -6.26 1.02
C ILE A 69 6.24 -6.11 0.08
N PHE A 70 6.45 -6.41 -1.20
CA PHE A 70 5.39 -6.46 -2.19
C PHE A 70 5.05 -7.91 -2.47
N PRO A 71 3.89 -8.37 -2.01
CA PRO A 71 3.21 -9.37 -2.79
C PRO A 71 2.86 -8.69 -4.15
N HIS A 72 2.79 -9.51 -5.20
CA HIS A 72 2.92 -9.20 -6.62
C HIS A 72 1.98 -8.12 -7.19
N GLU A 73 2.37 -7.57 -8.34
CA GLU A 73 1.87 -6.38 -9.05
C GLU A 73 0.40 -6.40 -9.55
N ASN A 74 -0.55 -7.03 -8.85
CA ASN A 74 -1.95 -7.12 -9.31
C ASN A 74 -2.96 -7.10 -8.16
N GLN A 75 -3.37 -5.90 -7.70
CA GLN A 75 -4.55 -5.69 -6.84
C GLN A 75 -4.80 -6.80 -5.82
N GLU A 76 -3.79 -7.11 -5.01
CA GLU A 76 -3.76 -8.36 -4.29
C GLU A 76 -4.73 -8.44 -3.13
N GLU A 77 -5.09 -9.68 -2.83
CA GLU A 77 -5.86 -10.07 -1.67
C GLU A 77 -4.93 -10.33 -0.49
N ILE A 78 -4.90 -9.42 0.48
CA ILE A 78 -4.12 -9.58 1.71
C ILE A 78 -4.99 -10.14 2.84
N GLU A 79 -4.53 -11.20 3.50
CA GLU A 79 -5.14 -11.68 4.73
C GLU A 79 -4.62 -10.87 5.93
N LEU A 80 -5.54 -10.21 6.64
CA LEU A 80 -5.29 -9.37 7.80
C LEU A 80 -5.92 -10.00 9.03
N TRP A 81 -5.16 -9.98 10.13
CA TRP A 81 -5.53 -10.65 11.37
C TRP A 81 -5.76 -9.60 12.46
N GLY A 82 -6.91 -9.71 13.14
CA GLY A 82 -7.35 -8.82 14.21
C GLY A 82 -8.14 -7.61 13.72
N THR A 83 -8.30 -6.62 14.58
CA THR A 83 -9.12 -5.41 14.35
C THR A 83 -8.36 -4.30 13.65
N LYS A 84 -7.50 -4.63 12.67
CA LYS A 84 -6.61 -3.68 12.00
C LYS A 84 -7.27 -2.94 10.83
N LEU A 85 -8.59 -3.04 10.73
CA LEU A 85 -9.36 -2.52 9.60
C LEU A 85 -10.31 -1.44 10.06
N LYS A 86 -10.24 -0.31 9.38
CA LYS A 86 -11.10 0.85 9.60
C LYS A 86 -11.95 1.08 8.35
N PRO A 87 -13.28 1.00 8.42
CA PRO A 87 -14.14 1.39 7.32
C PRO A 87 -13.93 2.85 6.92
N VAL A 88 -14.03 3.14 5.63
CA VAL A 88 -14.00 4.51 5.11
C VAL A 88 -15.01 4.70 3.99
N ASP A 89 -15.66 5.85 4.00
CA ASP A 89 -16.51 6.31 2.91
C ASP A 89 -15.65 7.15 1.95
N ALA A 90 -14.73 6.49 1.25
CA ALA A 90 -13.81 7.15 0.33
C ALA A 90 -13.92 6.55 -1.07
N THR A 91 -13.98 7.42 -2.08
CA THR A 91 -13.64 7.04 -3.45
C THR A 91 -12.17 6.64 -3.48
N LEU A 92 -11.90 5.39 -3.82
CA LEU A 92 -10.56 4.85 -3.91
C LEU A 92 -9.94 5.33 -5.23
N GLU A 93 -8.90 6.15 -5.12
CA GLU A 93 -8.05 6.54 -6.26
C GLU A 93 -7.40 5.31 -6.91
N ASP A 94 -6.94 5.46 -8.16
CA ASP A 94 -6.26 4.41 -8.90
C ASP A 94 -5.00 3.91 -8.16
N TYR A 95 -4.86 2.58 -8.08
CA TYR A 95 -3.78 1.91 -7.39
C TYR A 95 -2.40 2.38 -7.88
N ASP A 96 -2.20 2.44 -9.20
CA ASP A 96 -0.91 2.77 -9.82
C ASP A 96 -0.51 4.22 -9.50
N TYR A 97 -1.49 5.13 -9.56
CA TYR A 97 -1.29 6.53 -9.23
C TYR A 97 -0.90 6.70 -7.75
N SER A 98 -1.64 6.03 -6.85
CA SER A 98 -1.38 6.12 -5.41
C SER A 98 -0.04 5.50 -5.00
N LEU A 99 0.31 4.36 -5.61
CA LEU A 99 1.61 3.70 -5.42
C LEU A 99 2.75 4.62 -5.85
N LYS A 100 2.61 5.28 -7.00
CA LYS A 100 3.61 6.23 -7.51
C LYS A 100 3.84 7.40 -6.55
N GLN A 101 2.77 7.98 -5.99
CA GLN A 101 2.89 9.07 -5.02
C GLN A 101 3.57 8.58 -3.73
N ALA A 102 3.15 7.44 -3.19
CA ALA A 102 3.74 6.87 -1.98
C ALA A 102 5.23 6.51 -2.16
N LEU A 103 5.61 6.01 -3.34
CA LEU A 103 7.01 5.76 -3.71
C LEU A 103 7.83 7.05 -3.75
N LYS A 104 7.30 8.09 -4.36
CA LYS A 104 7.97 9.39 -4.45
C LYS A 104 8.27 9.95 -3.06
N GLU A 105 7.29 9.94 -2.16
CA GLU A 105 7.46 10.42 -0.79
C GLU A 105 8.52 9.62 -0.02
N GLU A 106 8.57 8.29 -0.18
CA GLU A 106 9.60 7.48 0.48
C GLU A 106 10.99 7.73 -0.12
N ILE A 107 11.11 7.90 -1.44
CA ILE A 107 12.37 8.30 -2.09
C ILE A 107 12.87 9.63 -1.51
N GLU A 108 12.00 10.65 -1.46
CA GLU A 108 12.36 11.96 -0.90
C GLU A 108 12.78 11.85 0.56
N ARG A 109 12.09 11.02 1.36
CA ARG A 109 12.46 10.75 2.75
C ARG A 109 13.84 10.09 2.86
N LEU A 110 14.13 9.11 2.00
CA LEU A 110 15.40 8.38 2.00
C LEU A 110 16.56 9.28 1.59
N VAL A 111 16.38 10.13 0.58
CA VAL A 111 17.38 11.13 0.18
C VAL A 111 17.76 12.02 1.37
N VAL A 112 16.77 12.57 2.07
CA VAL A 112 17.01 13.41 3.26
C VAL A 112 17.68 12.64 4.40
N LEU A 113 17.37 11.35 4.57
CA LEU A 113 18.00 10.51 5.59
C LEU A 113 19.46 10.19 5.28
N ILE A 114 19.77 9.89 4.02
CA ILE A 114 21.12 9.63 3.53
C ILE A 114 21.99 10.88 3.69
N GLU A 115 21.48 12.06 3.30
CA GLU A 115 22.17 13.34 3.47
C GLU A 115 22.48 13.68 4.93
N LYS A 116 21.71 13.14 5.89
CA LYS A 116 21.86 13.41 7.33
C LYS A 116 22.71 12.38 8.08
N ASN A 117 22.93 11.17 7.55
CA ASN A 117 23.60 10.07 8.26
C ASN A 117 24.65 9.37 7.38
N ASP A 118 25.93 9.74 7.57
CA ASP A 118 27.07 9.19 6.83
C ASP A 118 27.44 7.73 7.16
N SER A 119 26.89 7.11 8.23
CA SER A 119 27.39 5.82 8.72
C SER A 119 26.52 4.59 8.45
N PHE A 120 25.39 4.73 7.74
CA PHE A 120 24.46 3.63 7.40
C PHE A 120 24.25 3.46 5.88
N LEU A 121 25.22 3.90 5.07
CA LEU A 121 25.00 4.27 3.67
C LEU A 121 24.76 3.10 2.70
N THR A 122 25.45 1.97 2.81
CA THR A 122 25.45 0.98 1.72
C THR A 122 24.09 0.32 1.47
N ASN A 123 23.36 -0.04 2.53
CA ASN A 123 22.01 -0.62 2.38
C ASN A 123 20.98 0.43 1.96
N ASN A 124 21.12 1.68 2.43
CA ASN A 124 20.17 2.75 2.09
C ASN A 124 20.30 3.18 0.62
N HIS A 125 21.53 3.23 0.09
CA HIS A 125 21.74 3.52 -1.34
C HIS A 125 21.18 2.43 -2.24
N ALA A 126 21.39 1.15 -1.93
CA ALA A 126 20.82 0.05 -2.71
C ALA A 126 19.29 0.09 -2.73
N ILE A 127 18.66 0.37 -1.59
CA ILE A 127 17.20 0.54 -1.48
C ILE A 127 16.73 1.75 -2.31
N LEU A 128 17.45 2.88 -2.23
CA LEU A 128 17.10 4.08 -2.98
C LEU A 128 17.17 3.84 -4.49
N ASP A 129 18.20 3.16 -4.98
CA ASP A 129 18.37 2.83 -6.39
C ASP A 129 17.22 1.94 -6.90
N GLU A 130 16.88 0.90 -6.15
CA GLU A 130 15.79 -0.02 -6.52
C GLU A 130 14.41 0.67 -6.50
N LEU A 131 14.14 1.53 -5.51
CA LEU A 131 12.92 2.34 -5.49
C LEU A 131 12.85 3.32 -6.66
N SER A 132 13.97 3.94 -7.02
CA SER A 132 14.04 4.92 -8.11
C SER A 132 13.81 4.28 -9.47
N ILE A 133 14.36 3.07 -9.68
CA ILE A 133 14.08 2.25 -10.87
C ILE A 133 12.58 1.96 -10.96
N ARG A 134 11.97 1.53 -9.85
CA ARG A 134 10.54 1.18 -9.82
C ARG A 134 9.62 2.38 -10.04
N TYR A 135 9.94 3.52 -9.44
CA TYR A 135 9.23 4.78 -9.68
C TYR A 135 9.28 5.17 -11.15
N SER A 136 10.44 5.04 -11.80
CA SER A 136 10.61 5.34 -13.23
C SER A 136 9.85 4.37 -14.13
N GLY A 137 9.81 3.07 -13.77
CA GLY A 137 8.99 2.07 -14.46
C GLY A 137 7.50 2.41 -14.43
N LEU A 138 6.98 2.72 -13.25
CA LEU A 138 5.58 3.12 -13.06
C LEU A 138 5.24 4.46 -13.73
N ASP A 139 6.16 5.43 -13.73
CA ASP A 139 5.95 6.69 -14.45
C ASP A 139 5.71 6.45 -15.93
N ASN A 140 6.51 5.57 -16.55
CA ASN A 140 6.29 5.18 -17.94
C ASN A 140 4.89 4.55 -18.11
N GLU A 141 4.51 3.57 -17.31
CA GLU A 141 3.21 2.87 -17.43
C GLU A 141 2.00 3.80 -17.26
N VAL A 142 2.03 4.70 -16.26
CA VAL A 142 0.96 5.69 -16.04
C VAL A 142 0.87 6.70 -17.21
N GLN A 143 2.01 7.11 -17.78
CA GLN A 143 2.03 7.98 -18.96
C GLN A 143 1.51 7.27 -20.22
N PHE A 144 1.77 5.96 -20.37
CA PHE A 144 1.27 5.17 -21.49
C PHE A 144 -0.23 4.84 -21.38
N LYS A 145 -0.75 4.56 -20.18
CA LYS A 145 -2.20 4.37 -19.96
C LYS A 145 -3.03 5.63 -20.23
N ASN A 146 -2.43 6.81 -20.04
CA ASN A 146 -3.10 8.11 -20.25
C ASN A 146 -2.91 8.70 -21.66
N LYS A 147 -2.23 8.01 -22.59
CA LYS A 147 -2.23 8.45 -23.98
C LYS A 147 -3.58 8.15 -24.61
N PRO A 148 -4.32 9.16 -25.12
CA PRO A 148 -5.53 8.89 -25.88
C PRO A 148 -5.15 8.01 -27.07
N ILE A 149 -5.84 6.89 -27.23
CA ILE A 149 -5.76 6.05 -28.43
C ILE A 149 -6.08 6.98 -29.60
N ARG A 150 -5.05 7.39 -30.36
CA ARG A 150 -5.27 8.02 -31.66
C ARG A 150 -5.82 6.93 -32.56
N GLN A 151 -7.14 6.81 -32.61
CA GLN A 151 -7.82 6.12 -33.69
C GLN A 151 -7.38 6.83 -34.97
N SER A 152 -6.49 6.17 -35.72
CA SER A 152 -6.14 6.60 -37.06
C SER A 152 -7.29 6.13 -37.95
N ILE A 153 -7.98 7.09 -38.55
CA ILE A 153 -9.03 6.90 -39.57
C ILE A 153 -8.37 6.47 -40.87
#